data_AF-A0A964BH90-F1
#
_entry.id   AF-A0A964BH90-F1
#
_cell.length_a   1.000
_cell.length_b   1.000
_cell.length_c   1.000
_cell.angle_alpha   90.00
_cell.angle_beta   90.00
_cell.angle_gamma   90.00
#
_symmetry.space_group_name_H-M   'P 1'
#
loop_
_entity.id
_entity.type
_entity.pdbx_description
1 polymer ?
#
loop_
_entity_poly.entity_id
_entity_poly.type
_entity_poly.pdbx_seq_one_letter_code
_entity_poly.pdbx_strand_id
1 'polypeptide(L)'
;MAEEDLSRRRAELQARIDDARARAETRSSMDWADIGHLLEAISERFEESHAHAPAARAQAYDQVEKDVADLHGRLGGTPTDR
;
A
#
# COMPACT_ATOMS: atom_id res chain seq x y z
N MET A 1 -12.32 -16.97 -11.08
CA MET A 1 -12.04 -16.97 -9.63
C MET A 1 -10.79 -16.15 -9.33
N ALA A 2 -9.60 -16.48 -9.86
CA ALA A 2 -8.37 -15.71 -9.59
C ALA A 2 -8.43 -14.20 -9.89
N GLU A 3 -9.11 -13.75 -10.95
CA GLU A 3 -9.21 -12.32 -11.26
C GLU A 3 -10.13 -11.54 -10.33
N GLU A 4 -11.20 -12.16 -9.84
CA GLU A 4 -12.13 -11.54 -8.89
C GLU A 4 -11.46 -11.35 -7.52
N ASP A 5 -10.71 -12.37 -7.08
CA ASP A 5 -9.91 -12.31 -5.86
C ASP A 5 -8.82 -11.22 -5.94
N LEU A 6 -8.11 -11.14 -7.07
CA LEU A 6 -7.12 -10.09 -7.31
C LEU A 6 -7.75 -8.69 -7.34
N SER A 7 -8.94 -8.56 -7.93
CA SER A 7 -9.64 -7.28 -8.00
C SER A 7 -10.13 -6.81 -6.62
N ARG A 8 -10.58 -7.72 -5.76
CA ARG A 8 -10.93 -7.41 -4.37
C ARG A 8 -9.71 -7.00 -3.57
N ARG A 9 -8.63 -7.78 -3.67
CA ARG A 9 -7.36 -7.52 -2.98
C ARG A 9 -6.76 -6.18 -3.40
N ARG A 10 -6.87 -5.82 -4.68
CA ARG A 10 -6.53 -4.50 -5.19
C ARG A 10 -7.29 -3.39 -4.46
N ALA A 11 -8.61 -3.50 -4.39
CA ALA A 11 -9.44 -2.47 -3.76
C ALA A 11 -9.08 -2.26 -2.27
N GLU A 12 -8.79 -3.35 -1.55
CA GLU A 12 -8.30 -3.26 -0.16
C GLU A 12 -6.94 -2.59 -0.05
N LEU A 13 -5.97 -2.96 -0.90
CA LEU A 13 -4.65 -2.34 -0.90
C LEU A 13 -4.73 -0.84 -1.22
N GLN A 14 -5.53 -0.46 -2.22
CA GLN A 14 -5.75 0.95 -2.54
C GLN A 14 -6.30 1.72 -1.35
N ALA A 15 -7.32 1.19 -0.67
CA ALA A 15 -7.91 1.85 0.51
C ALA A 15 -6.89 2.05 1.64
N ARG A 16 -5.97 1.10 1.85
CA ARG A 16 -4.91 1.20 2.86
C ARG A 16 -3.83 2.21 2.48
N ILE A 17 -3.48 2.30 1.19
CA ILE A 17 -2.57 3.32 0.65
C ILE A 17 -3.18 4.71 0.83
N ASP A 18 -4.47 4.87 0.51
CA ASP A 18 -5.18 6.14 0.63
C ASP A 18 -5.28 6.59 2.10
N ASP A 19 -5.59 5.69 3.04
CA ASP A 19 -5.57 5.99 4.48
C ASP A 19 -4.17 6.41 4.96
N ALA A 20 -3.12 5.72 4.49
CA ALA A 20 -1.76 6.09 4.82
C ALA A 20 -1.37 7.48 4.28
N ARG A 21 -1.78 7.80 3.04
CA ARG A 21 -1.58 9.12 2.44
C ARG A 21 -2.30 10.21 3.23
N ALA A 22 -3.57 10.02 3.57
CA ALA A 22 -4.35 11.00 4.34
C ALA A 22 -3.73 11.29 5.72
N ARG A 23 -3.21 10.26 6.39
CA ARG A 23 -2.50 10.40 7.67
C ARG A 23 -1.18 11.14 7.51
N ALA A 24 -0.45 10.87 6.43
CA ALA A 24 0.81 11.54 6.13
C ALA A 24 0.63 13.04 5.85
N GLU A 25 -0.40 13.40 5.10
CA GLU A 25 -0.74 14.82 4.83
C GLU A 25 -1.14 15.58 6.10
N THR A 26 -1.83 14.91 7.03
CA THR A 26 -2.29 15.52 8.29
C THR A 26 -1.13 15.81 9.25
N ARG A 27 -0.05 15.03 9.22
CA ARG A 27 1.13 15.20 10.09
C ARG A 27 2.30 15.81 9.30
N SER A 28 2.22 17.10 9.00
CA SER A 28 3.28 17.83 8.31
C SER A 28 4.45 18.16 9.25
N SER A 29 5.34 17.19 9.51
CA SER A 29 6.61 17.41 10.20
C SER A 29 7.77 16.79 9.41
N MET A 30 9.01 17.15 9.71
CA MET A 30 10.19 16.86 8.88
C MET A 30 10.48 15.35 8.66
N ASP A 31 10.03 14.47 9.58
CA ASP A 31 10.08 12.99 9.47
C ASP A 31 9.20 12.41 8.33
N TRP A 32 8.31 13.21 7.76
CA TRP A 32 7.27 12.73 6.84
C TRP A 32 7.67 12.76 5.37
N ALA A 33 8.79 13.40 5.03
CA ALA A 33 9.35 13.31 3.68
C ALA A 33 9.71 11.86 3.32
N ASP A 34 10.31 11.11 4.25
CA ASP A 34 10.63 9.69 4.05
C ASP A 34 9.38 8.83 3.91
N ILE A 35 8.33 9.14 4.68
CA ILE A 35 7.02 8.47 4.59
C ILE A 35 6.34 8.78 3.25
N GLY A 36 6.43 10.03 2.78
CA GLY A 36 5.94 10.45 1.47
C GLY A 36 6.64 9.72 0.33
N HIS A 37 7.97 9.61 0.38
CA HIS A 37 8.74 8.85 -0.61
C HIS A 37 8.41 7.35 -0.60
N LEU A 38 8.19 6.77 0.58
CA LEU A 38 7.72 5.38 0.70
C LEU A 38 6.33 5.21 0.11
N LEU A 39 5.38 6.11 0.40
CA LEU A 39 4.04 6.10 -0.17
C LEU A 39 4.05 6.18 -1.70
N GLU A 40 4.90 7.05 -2.24
CA GLU A 40 5.05 7.23 -3.68
C GLU A 40 5.60 5.96 -4.33
N ALA A 41 6.67 5.38 -3.77
CA ALA A 41 7.24 4.13 -4.26
C ALA A 41 6.26 2.94 -4.16
N ILE A 42 5.46 2.86 -3.09
CA ILE A 42 4.41 1.85 -2.92
C ILE A 42 3.31 2.03 -3.98
N SER A 43 2.88 3.28 -4.20
CA SER A 43 1.85 3.61 -5.18
C SER A 43 2.30 3.27 -6.60
N GLU A 44 3.55 3.61 -6.95
CA GLU A 44 4.14 3.30 -8.25
C GLU A 44 4.23 1.79 -8.48
N ARG A 45 4.74 1.03 -7.51
CA ARG A 45 4.79 -0.44 -7.57
C ARG A 45 3.40 -1.05 -7.71
N PHE A 46 2.40 -0.50 -7.02
CA PHE A 46 1.03 -0.96 -7.09
C PHE A 46 0.43 -0.73 -8.49
N GLU A 47 0.65 0.46 -9.06
CA GLU A 47 0.23 0.79 -10.42
C GLU A 47 0.95 -0.08 -11.47
N GLU A 48 2.27 -0.28 -11.36
CA GLU A 48 3.05 -1.13 -12.27
C GLU A 48 2.57 -2.60 -12.26
N SER A 49 2.16 -3.10 -11.09
CA SER A 49 1.66 -4.47 -10.96
C SER A 49 0.42 -4.76 -11.82
N HIS A 50 -0.31 -3.72 -12.26
CA HIS A 50 -1.42 -3.87 -13.17
C HIS A 50 -0.99 -4.32 -14.56
N ALA A 51 0.21 -3.98 -15.01
CA ALA A 51 0.74 -4.43 -16.29
C ALA A 51 1.23 -5.90 -16.25
N HIS A 52 1.36 -6.49 -15.06
CA HIS A 52 1.88 -7.85 -14.90
C HIS A 52 0.83 -8.94 -15.12
N ALA A 53 1.31 -10.13 -15.51
CA ALA A 53 0.52 -11.35 -15.53
C ALA A 53 -0.01 -11.70 -14.12
N PRO A 54 -1.15 -12.42 -13.99
CA PRO A 54 -1.82 -12.64 -12.70
C PRO A 54 -0.94 -13.20 -11.57
N ALA A 55 -0.03 -14.12 -11.88
CA ALA A 55 0.89 -14.69 -10.89
C ALA A 55 1.92 -13.66 -10.37
N ALA A 56 2.48 -12.85 -11.27
CA ALA A 56 3.40 -11.77 -10.90
C ALA A 56 2.68 -10.63 -10.18
N ARG A 57 1.42 -10.35 -10.55
CA ARG A 57 0.57 -9.38 -9.84
C ARG A 57 0.28 -9.81 -8.41
N ALA A 58 -0.01 -11.09 -8.17
CA ALA A 58 -0.21 -11.61 -6.82
C ALA A 58 1.03 -11.40 -5.94
N GLN A 59 2.22 -11.70 -6.47
CA GLN A 59 3.49 -11.48 -5.78
C GLN A 59 3.76 -9.99 -5.53
N ALA A 60 3.45 -9.12 -6.48
CA ALA A 60 3.56 -7.68 -6.31
C ALA A 60 2.60 -7.16 -5.22
N TYR A 61 1.37 -7.67 -5.18
CA TYR A 61 0.40 -7.36 -4.11
C TYR A 61 0.88 -7.82 -2.74
N ASP A 62 1.48 -9.01 -2.61
CA ASP A 62 2.09 -9.46 -1.35
C ASP A 62 3.18 -8.50 -0.86
N GLN A 63 3.96 -7.94 -1.78
CA GLN A 63 5.01 -6.99 -1.43
C GLN A 63 4.43 -5.62 -1.03
N VAL A 64 3.50 -5.09 -1.83
CA VAL A 64 2.79 -3.83 -1.51
C VAL A 64 2.09 -3.94 -0.16
N GLU A 65 1.47 -5.08 0.16
CA GLU A 65 0.80 -5.31 1.43
C GLU A 65 1.74 -5.20 2.63
N LYS A 66 2.95 -5.77 2.51
CA LYS A 66 4.00 -5.67 3.53
C LYS A 66 4.50 -4.25 3.69
N ASP A 67 4.76 -3.57 2.58
CA ASP A 67 5.26 -2.19 2.59
C ASP A 67 4.22 -1.23 3.20
N VAL A 68 2.95 -1.40 2.87
CA VAL A 68 1.83 -0.64 3.45
C VAL A 68 1.63 -0.97 4.93
N ALA A 69 1.81 -2.23 5.35
CA ALA A 69 1.75 -2.61 6.75
C ALA A 69 2.89 -1.99 7.57
N ASP A 70 4.12 -2.01 7.05
CA ASP A 70 5.28 -1.34 7.66
C ASP A 70 5.03 0.16 7.77
N LEU A 71 4.56 0.77 6.68
CA LEU A 71 4.18 2.18 6.65
C LEU A 71 3.15 2.50 7.73
N HIS A 72 2.05 1.74 7.81
CA HIS A 72 1.03 1.91 8.85
C HIS A 72 1.61 1.81 10.27
N GLY A 73 2.52 0.85 10.51
CA GLY A 73 3.26 0.74 11.76
C GLY A 73 4.05 2.00 12.10
N ARG A 74 4.74 2.57 11.11
CA ARG A 74 5.50 3.84 11.25
C ARG A 74 4.59 5.05 11.45
N LEU A 75 3.39 5.03 10.89
CA LEU A 75 2.34 6.05 11.10
C LEU A 75 1.75 6.02 12.52
N GLY A 76 2.09 5.03 13.33
CA GLY A 76 1.46 4.77 14.62
C GLY A 76 0.07 4.14 14.50
N GLY A 77 -0.25 3.57 13.33
CA GLY A 77 -1.33 2.62 13.20
C GLY A 77 -0.82 1.27 13.67
N THR A 78 -1.33 0.75 14.78
CA THR A 78 -1.22 -0.69 15.03
C THR A 78 -1.73 -1.43 13.79
N PRO A 79 -1.05 -2.49 13.30
CA PRO A 79 -1.63 -3.35 12.29
C PRO A 79 -2.97 -3.79 12.88
N THR A 80 -4.08 -3.39 12.26
CA THR A 80 -5.39 -3.84 12.69
C THR A 80 -5.44 -5.34 12.44
N ASP A 81 -5.03 -6.10 13.45
CA ASP A 81 -5.42 -7.48 13.67
C ASP A 81 -6.92 -7.44 13.92
N ARG A 82 -7.71 -7.56 12.85
CA ARG A 82 -9.11 -7.96 12.93
C ARG A 82 -9.64 -8.50 11.62
#